data_AF-A0A975EJB4-F1
#
_entry.id   AF-A0A975EJB4-F1
#
_cell.length_a   1.000
_cell.length_b   1.000
_cell.length_c   1.000
_cell.angle_alpha   90.00
_cell.angle_beta   90.00
_cell.angle_gamma   90.00
#
_symmetry.space_group_name_H-M   'P 1'
#
loop_
_entity.id
_entity.type
_entity.pdbx_description
1 polymer ?
#
loop_
_entity_poly.entity_id
_entity_poly.type
_entity_poly.pdbx_seq_one_letter_code
_entity_poly.pdbx_strand_id
1 'polypeptide(L)'
;MMNWNSFNILGYLSVLLWIAMPVLWLLHSRMRPRRWLCHIALLLGIAALVLAKLNSENHVNRIQPDRTELIAAKEAEQEAKRQAAIDSRGDEVADIRFAEDGADDFMDRAGMDEADLKYMDKQLGKPGEPAWKQGKRERSGGTADGDDLESAIGANEKREDLATEGLEGVVEEEPITMNAKDLVLANRLDLFNIRAIQALLLIGIAIVIADYLRRANSYREAYLPLPLPSGWLNSLTPQEAVFTRPEPARRSIIQELSWMAKRGDAFLYLTEDPAKAAQLPDSFQSLGKMDVIRLGGDMELGDSFVFEALWFGRSSFAVGSATRAKTMLGTFLKILAERRETRSRVAQTVHIVWDLNEPVPENIRNGFATLGRDAGLSLFISNPPR
;
A
#
# COMPACT_ATOMS: atom_id res chain seq x y z
N MET A 1 15.62 24.63 21.97
CA MET A 1 16.50 23.57 21.43
C MET A 1 15.63 22.35 21.21
N MET A 2 15.72 21.71 20.05
CA MET A 2 14.89 20.53 19.72
C MET A 2 15.41 19.34 20.54
N ASN A 3 14.56 18.74 21.36
CA ASN A 3 14.92 17.63 22.23
C ASN A 3 15.15 16.39 21.36
N TRP A 4 16.41 15.97 21.21
CA TRP A 4 16.81 14.83 20.37
C TRP A 4 16.25 13.48 20.86
N ASN A 5 15.63 13.46 22.03
CA ASN A 5 14.95 12.31 22.59
C ASN A 5 13.50 12.12 22.07
N SER A 6 13.09 12.88 21.04
CA SER A 6 11.74 12.76 20.47
C SER A 6 11.56 11.48 19.63
N PHE A 7 12.66 10.89 19.15
CA PHE A 7 12.68 9.69 18.33
C PHE A 7 13.81 8.75 18.75
N ASN A 8 13.57 7.44 18.67
CA ASN A 8 14.64 6.45 18.71
C ASN A 8 15.38 6.46 17.35
N ILE A 9 16.55 5.82 17.28
CA ILE A 9 17.34 5.61 16.05
C ILE A 9 16.44 5.08 14.91
N LEU A 10 15.49 4.21 15.22
CA LEU A 10 14.51 3.69 14.25
C LEU A 10 13.62 4.80 13.64
N GLY A 11 13.18 5.76 14.45
CA GLY A 11 12.43 6.93 14.01
C GLY A 11 13.26 7.78 13.05
N TYR A 12 14.49 8.11 13.41
CA TYR A 12 15.40 8.86 12.52
C TYR A 12 15.72 8.11 11.22
N LEU A 13 15.93 6.80 11.30
CA LEU A 13 16.20 5.97 10.13
C LEU A 13 14.98 5.91 9.20
N SER A 14 13.77 5.83 9.75
CA SER A 14 12.53 5.91 8.96
C SER A 14 12.43 7.24 8.20
N VAL A 15 12.81 8.35 8.83
CA VAL A 15 12.82 9.68 8.21
C VAL A 15 13.82 9.76 7.05
N LEU A 16 15.03 9.26 7.27
CA LEU A 16 16.06 9.20 6.25
C LEU A 16 15.60 8.37 5.03
N LEU A 17 14.98 7.22 5.27
CA LEU A 17 14.50 6.34 4.20
C LEU A 17 13.40 6.97 3.35
N TRP A 18 12.41 7.64 3.95
CA TRP A 18 11.36 8.25 3.14
C TRP A 18 11.84 9.52 2.43
N ILE A 19 12.83 10.24 2.97
CA ILE A 19 13.51 11.35 2.26
C ILE A 19 14.31 10.82 1.06
N ALA A 20 14.87 9.62 1.13
CA ALA A 20 15.57 9.00 0.01
C ALA A 20 14.62 8.68 -1.16
N MET A 21 13.33 8.40 -0.92
CA MET A 21 12.35 8.09 -1.97
C MET A 21 12.23 9.17 -3.06
N PRO A 22 11.92 10.45 -2.76
CA PRO A 22 11.84 11.50 -3.77
C PRO A 22 13.17 11.77 -4.47
N VAL A 23 14.31 11.60 -3.77
CA VAL A 23 15.64 11.69 -4.39
C VAL A 23 15.81 10.60 -5.45
N LEU A 24 15.43 9.35 -5.12
CA LEU A 24 15.47 8.24 -6.07
C LEU A 24 14.51 8.43 -7.25
N TRP A 25 13.32 8.99 -7.02
CA TRP A 25 12.40 9.33 -8.13
C TRP A 25 12.93 10.45 -9.01
N LEU A 26 13.60 11.46 -8.44
CA LEU A 26 14.26 12.53 -9.20
C LEU A 26 15.43 11.97 -10.02
N LEU A 27 16.23 11.08 -9.44
CA LEU A 27 17.29 10.38 -10.16
C LEU A 27 16.71 9.49 -11.26
N HIS A 28 15.62 8.78 -11.02
CA HIS A 28 14.92 7.98 -12.03
C HIS A 28 14.43 8.86 -13.20
N SER A 29 13.83 10.01 -12.91
CA SER A 29 13.30 10.91 -13.95
C SER A 29 14.41 11.52 -14.81
N ARG A 30 15.59 11.80 -14.22
CA ARG A 30 16.76 12.38 -14.91
C ARG A 30 17.64 11.33 -15.60
N MET A 31 17.88 10.19 -14.94
CA MET A 31 18.76 9.11 -15.40
C MET A 31 17.97 7.94 -15.96
N ARG A 32 16.98 8.24 -16.84
CA ARG A 32 15.99 7.32 -17.45
C ARG A 32 16.40 5.85 -17.74
N PRO A 33 17.67 5.44 -18.00
CA PRO A 33 18.02 4.02 -18.13
C PRO A 33 17.84 3.13 -16.89
N ARG A 34 17.79 3.64 -15.65
CA ARG A 34 17.82 2.76 -14.45
C ARG A 34 16.42 2.34 -13.96
N ARG A 35 15.86 1.37 -14.68
CA ARG A 35 14.51 0.78 -14.57
C ARG A 35 14.07 0.28 -13.19
N TRP A 36 15.01 0.07 -12.28
CA TRP A 36 14.79 -0.55 -10.97
C TRP A 36 14.71 0.47 -9.82
N LEU A 37 15.11 1.72 -10.05
CA LEU A 37 15.14 2.76 -9.00
C LEU A 37 13.74 3.09 -8.45
N CYS A 38 12.70 3.05 -9.29
CA CYS A 38 11.32 3.26 -8.85
C CYS A 38 10.85 2.14 -7.90
N HIS A 39 11.23 0.89 -8.19
CA HIS A 39 10.93 -0.26 -7.34
C HIS A 39 11.73 -0.23 -6.04
N ILE A 40 13.01 0.14 -6.08
CA ILE A 40 13.82 0.33 -4.85
C ILE A 40 13.19 1.39 -3.97
N ALA A 41 12.82 2.55 -4.53
CA ALA A 41 12.18 3.61 -3.77
C ALA A 41 10.90 3.14 -3.07
N LEU A 42 10.08 2.32 -3.75
CA LEU A 42 8.90 1.72 -3.14
C LEU A 42 9.26 0.77 -1.99
N LEU A 43 10.26 -0.11 -2.18
CA LEU A 43 10.75 -1.01 -1.13
C LEU A 43 11.29 -0.24 0.09
N LEU A 44 12.03 0.85 -0.13
CA LEU A 44 12.51 1.72 0.96
C LEU A 44 11.34 2.39 1.69
N GLY A 45 10.28 2.78 0.99
CA GLY A 45 9.06 3.31 1.61
C GLY A 45 8.36 2.28 2.49
N ILE A 46 8.29 1.02 2.06
CA ILE A 46 7.73 -0.07 2.87
C ILE A 46 8.59 -0.28 4.12
N ALA A 47 9.91 -0.33 3.97
CA ALA A 47 10.83 -0.44 5.10
C ALA A 47 10.72 0.76 6.06
N ALA A 48 10.60 1.99 5.55
CA ALA A 48 10.38 3.19 6.34
C ALA A 48 9.08 3.09 7.15
N LEU A 49 8.00 2.57 6.56
CA LEU A 49 6.72 2.40 7.24
C LEU A 49 6.83 1.40 8.40
N VAL A 50 7.51 0.28 8.19
CA VAL A 50 7.73 -0.73 9.25
C VAL A 50 8.52 -0.11 10.40
N LEU A 51 9.61 0.60 10.11
CA LEU A 51 10.44 1.25 11.13
C LEU A 51 9.70 2.36 11.87
N ALA A 52 8.89 3.15 11.17
CA ALA A 52 8.06 4.18 11.78
C ALA A 52 7.02 3.58 12.73
N LYS A 53 6.37 2.48 12.35
CA LYS A 53 5.43 1.75 13.23
C LYS A 53 6.13 1.18 14.46
N LEU A 54 7.27 0.51 14.28
CA LEU A 54 8.06 -0.02 15.40
C LEU A 54 8.52 1.09 16.34
N ASN A 55 8.90 2.26 15.82
CA ASN A 55 9.25 3.42 16.65
C ASN A 55 8.02 3.97 17.40
N SER A 56 6.88 4.07 16.72
CA SER A 56 5.63 4.55 17.32
C SER A 56 5.20 3.65 18.48
N GLU A 57 5.17 2.33 18.24
CA GLU A 57 4.75 1.31 19.21
C GLU A 57 5.72 1.17 20.39
N ASN A 58 7.03 1.09 20.12
CA ASN A 58 8.01 0.77 21.16
C ASN A 58 8.62 1.99 21.85
N HIS A 59 8.50 3.21 21.30
CA HIS A 59 9.13 4.39 21.87
C HIS A 59 8.12 5.49 22.16
N VAL A 60 7.40 5.98 21.14
CA VAL A 60 6.52 7.16 21.29
C VAL A 60 5.34 6.87 22.21
N ASN A 61 4.70 5.70 22.08
CA ASN A 61 3.60 5.28 22.95
C ASN A 61 4.01 5.06 24.42
N ARG A 62 5.32 4.92 24.69
CA ARG A 62 5.84 4.75 26.05
C ARG A 62 6.18 6.08 26.73
N ILE A 63 6.18 7.19 26.00
CA ILE A 63 6.48 8.49 26.58
C ILE A 63 5.31 8.90 27.49
N GLN A 64 5.60 9.14 28.76
CA GLN A 64 4.63 9.63 29.73
C GLN A 64 4.88 11.11 30.01
N PRO A 65 3.82 11.92 30.18
CA PRO A 65 3.99 13.30 30.62
C PRO A 65 4.59 13.31 32.02
N ASP A 66 5.66 14.06 32.21
CA ASP A 66 6.26 14.26 33.53
C ASP A 66 5.24 14.98 34.43
N ARG A 67 4.78 14.27 35.45
CA ARG A 67 3.78 14.75 36.43
C ARG A 67 4.41 15.02 37.79
N THR A 68 5.73 14.92 37.93
CA THR A 68 6.42 15.11 39.23
C THR A 68 6.07 16.44 39.88
N GLU A 69 6.06 17.56 39.13
CA GLU A 69 5.67 18.87 39.67
C GLU A 69 4.19 18.94 40.09
N LEU A 70 3.29 18.28 39.34
CA LEU A 70 1.85 18.23 39.66
C LEU A 70 1.56 17.34 40.87
N ILE A 71 2.33 16.27 41.05
CA ILE A 71 2.24 15.37 42.21
C ILE A 71 2.75 16.10 43.44
N ALA A 72 3.93 16.72 43.37
CA ALA A 72 4.49 17.51 44.48
C ALA A 72 3.58 18.67 44.89
N ALA A 73 2.95 19.38 43.93
CA ALA A 73 2.00 20.44 44.23
C ALA A 73 0.73 19.92 44.93
N LYS A 74 0.22 18.75 44.54
CA LYS A 74 -0.94 18.12 45.20
C LYS A 74 -0.60 17.57 46.57
N GLU A 75 0.57 16.99 46.75
CA GLU A 75 1.06 16.53 48.04
C GLU A 75 1.23 17.70 49.00
N ALA A 76 1.82 18.81 48.55
CA ALA A 76 1.91 20.04 49.33
C ALA A 76 0.53 20.61 49.70
N GLU A 77 -0.45 20.56 48.78
CA GLU A 77 -1.83 20.98 49.08
C GLU A 77 -2.51 20.06 50.11
N GLN A 78 -2.27 18.75 50.03
CA GLN A 78 -2.80 17.78 51.00
C GLN A 78 -2.14 17.92 52.37
N GLU A 79 -0.83 18.15 52.43
CA GLU A 79 -0.11 18.43 53.67
C GLU A 79 -0.56 19.76 54.28
N ALA A 80 -0.77 20.81 53.48
CA ALA A 80 -1.32 22.07 53.95
C ALA A 80 -2.74 21.90 54.52
N LYS A 81 -3.59 21.08 53.87
CA LYS A 81 -4.93 20.74 54.39
C LYS A 81 -4.86 19.93 55.69
N ARG A 82 -3.93 18.98 55.79
CA ARG A 82 -3.70 18.21 57.04
C ARG A 82 -3.25 19.13 58.16
N GLN A 83 -2.28 20.02 57.89
CA GLN A 83 -1.79 20.95 58.89
C GLN A 83 -2.90 21.93 59.32
N ALA A 84 -3.67 22.47 58.38
CA ALA A 84 -4.81 23.33 58.70
C ALA A 84 -5.90 22.61 59.52
N ALA A 85 -6.15 21.32 59.24
CA ALA A 85 -7.10 20.52 60.02
C ALA A 85 -6.58 20.25 61.45
N ILE A 86 -5.29 19.97 61.62
CA ILE A 86 -4.66 19.80 62.94
C ILE A 86 -4.70 21.13 63.71
N ASP A 87 -4.33 22.24 63.08
CA ASP A 87 -4.33 23.57 63.70
C ASP A 87 -5.75 24.03 64.07
N SER A 88 -6.77 23.70 63.25
CA SER A 88 -8.18 23.96 63.58
C SER A 88 -8.73 23.11 64.74
N ARG A 89 -8.11 21.95 65.01
CA ARG A 89 -8.46 21.06 66.12
C ARG A 89 -7.62 21.32 67.38
N GLY A 90 -6.69 22.28 67.35
CA GLY A 90 -5.81 22.60 68.48
C GLY A 90 -6.54 23.04 69.76
N ASP A 91 -7.79 23.50 69.68
CA ASP A 91 -8.61 23.86 70.84
C ASP A 91 -9.43 22.67 71.43
N GLU A 92 -9.51 21.52 70.74
CA GLU A 92 -10.31 20.35 71.17
C GLU A 92 -9.47 19.11 71.53
N VAL A 93 -8.15 19.11 71.27
CA VAL A 93 -7.26 18.00 71.62
C VAL A 93 -6.64 18.24 72.99
N ALA A 94 -7.11 17.52 74.01
CA ALA A 94 -6.55 17.58 75.36
C ALA A 94 -5.14 16.99 75.41
N ASP A 95 -4.16 17.77 75.89
CA ASP A 95 -2.81 17.31 76.21
C ASP A 95 -2.86 16.14 77.21
N ILE A 96 -2.15 15.05 76.92
CA ILE A 96 -2.01 13.86 77.79
C ILE A 96 -1.40 14.28 79.13
N ARG A 97 -2.16 14.18 80.23
CA ARG A 97 -1.69 14.56 81.58
C ARG A 97 -1.34 13.39 82.48
N PHE A 98 -1.61 12.14 82.08
CA PHE A 98 -1.35 10.97 82.92
C PHE A 98 -0.68 9.82 82.15
N ALA A 99 0.20 9.09 82.84
CA ALA A 99 1.04 8.04 82.28
C ALA A 99 0.32 6.69 82.06
N GLU A 100 -1.00 6.63 82.26
CA GLU A 100 -1.83 5.42 82.08
C GLU A 100 -2.70 5.46 80.81
N ASP A 101 -2.74 6.57 80.06
CA ASP A 101 -3.52 6.66 78.81
C ASP A 101 -2.77 5.97 77.65
N GLY A 102 -3.42 4.98 77.03
CA GLY A 102 -2.92 4.29 75.85
C GLY A 102 -3.13 5.10 74.57
N ALA A 103 -2.36 4.80 73.51
CA ALA A 103 -2.49 5.48 72.20
C ALA A 103 -3.89 5.34 71.56
N ASP A 104 -4.71 4.41 72.06
CA ASP A 104 -6.06 4.13 71.60
C ASP A 104 -7.12 5.05 72.26
N ASP A 105 -6.78 5.73 73.38
CA ASP A 105 -7.63 6.71 74.08
C ASP A 105 -7.46 8.15 73.55
N PHE A 106 -6.55 8.38 72.60
CA PHE A 106 -6.25 9.71 72.05
C PHE A 106 -7.37 10.28 71.15
N MET A 107 -8.29 9.44 70.69
CA MET A 107 -9.32 9.85 69.71
C MET A 107 -10.70 9.41 70.18
N ASP A 108 -11.43 10.34 70.77
CA ASP A 108 -12.82 10.14 71.18
C ASP A 108 -13.70 9.97 69.92
N ARG A 109 -13.86 8.71 69.50
CA ARG A 109 -14.66 8.31 68.32
C ARG A 109 -16.12 8.73 68.43
N ALA A 110 -16.58 9.10 69.62
CA ALA A 110 -17.94 9.52 69.89
C ALA A 110 -18.30 10.90 69.27
N GLY A 111 -17.32 11.71 68.87
CA GLY A 111 -17.53 13.03 68.26
C GLY A 111 -17.40 13.10 66.73
N MET A 112 -17.04 12.00 66.06
CA MET A 112 -16.83 11.99 64.60
C MET A 112 -18.13 11.72 63.85
N ASP A 113 -18.30 12.39 62.70
CA ASP A 113 -19.39 12.06 61.79
C ASP A 113 -19.12 10.72 61.05
N GLU A 114 -20.17 10.16 60.46
CA GLU A 114 -20.14 8.83 59.86
C GLU A 114 -19.24 8.75 58.62
N ALA A 115 -18.95 9.89 57.98
CA ALA A 115 -18.05 9.99 56.84
C ALA A 115 -16.58 9.95 57.27
N ASP A 116 -16.23 10.65 58.35
CA ASP A 116 -14.88 10.65 58.94
C ASP A 116 -14.53 9.28 59.54
N LEU A 117 -15.49 8.61 60.19
CA LEU A 117 -15.30 7.25 60.69
C LEU A 117 -15.02 6.25 59.56
N LYS A 118 -15.74 6.34 58.43
CA LYS A 118 -15.49 5.50 57.25
C LYS A 118 -14.13 5.77 56.63
N TYR A 119 -13.67 7.02 56.59
CA TYR A 119 -12.35 7.37 56.07
C TYR A 119 -11.22 6.82 56.95
N MET A 120 -11.38 6.93 58.28
CA MET A 120 -10.41 6.42 59.25
C MET A 120 -10.34 4.89 59.28
N ASP A 121 -11.48 4.19 59.19
CA ASP A 121 -11.50 2.72 59.10
C ASP A 121 -10.86 2.22 57.79
N LYS A 122 -10.93 3.01 56.71
CA LYS A 122 -10.25 2.72 55.43
C LYS A 122 -8.73 2.89 55.53
N GLN A 123 -8.23 3.80 56.36
CA GLN A 123 -6.80 4.04 56.57
C GLN A 123 -6.18 3.19 57.69
N LEU A 124 -6.93 2.84 58.73
CA LEU A 124 -6.48 1.98 59.85
C LEU A 124 -6.62 0.48 59.57
N GLY A 125 -7.14 0.11 58.39
CA GLY A 125 -7.07 -1.25 57.88
C GLY A 125 -5.61 -1.72 57.84
N LYS A 126 -5.28 -2.66 58.74
CA LYS A 126 -3.94 -3.21 58.98
C LYS A 126 -3.08 -3.33 57.71
N PRO A 127 -1.82 -2.85 57.71
CA PRO A 127 -0.94 -2.97 56.56
C PRO A 127 -0.61 -4.46 56.33
N GLY A 128 -1.04 -5.01 55.18
CA GLY A 128 -0.67 -6.36 54.76
C GLY A 128 -1.80 -7.29 54.29
N GLU A 129 -3.05 -6.84 54.13
CA GLU A 129 -4.09 -7.70 53.51
C GLU A 129 -4.08 -7.60 51.96
N PRO A 130 -4.02 -8.74 51.23
CA PRO A 130 -4.06 -8.74 49.77
C PRO A 130 -5.43 -8.32 49.21
N ALA A 131 -5.41 -7.62 48.07
CA ALA A 131 -6.56 -6.93 47.46
C ALA A 131 -7.84 -7.77 47.29
N TRP A 132 -7.74 -9.10 47.14
CA TRP A 132 -8.90 -9.99 46.96
C TRP A 132 -9.80 -10.10 48.21
N LYS A 133 -9.29 -9.79 49.40
CA LYS A 133 -10.09 -9.79 50.65
C LYS A 133 -10.89 -8.48 50.83
N GLN A 134 -10.37 -7.35 50.35
CA GLN A 134 -11.06 -6.06 50.42
C GLN A 134 -12.34 -6.06 49.58
N GLY A 135 -12.26 -6.59 48.35
CA GLY A 135 -13.42 -6.70 47.45
C GLY A 135 -14.50 -7.69 47.91
N LYS A 136 -14.23 -8.58 48.88
CA LYS A 136 -15.25 -9.48 49.44
C LYS A 136 -16.08 -8.82 50.55
N ARG A 137 -15.51 -7.82 51.24
CA ARG A 137 -16.19 -7.03 52.27
C ARG A 137 -17.19 -6.03 51.67
N GLU A 138 -16.83 -5.41 50.55
CA GLU A 138 -17.73 -4.53 49.78
C GLU A 138 -18.93 -5.28 49.19
N ARG A 139 -18.85 -6.60 48.98
CA ARG A 139 -19.98 -7.41 48.45
C ARG A 139 -20.95 -7.91 49.51
N SER A 140 -20.61 -7.85 50.80
CA SER A 140 -21.45 -8.38 51.89
C SER A 140 -22.18 -7.31 52.71
N GLY A 141 -21.99 -6.03 52.39
CA GLY A 141 -22.66 -4.90 53.06
C GLY A 141 -23.56 -4.13 52.11
N GLY A 142 -24.53 -4.81 51.50
CA GLY A 142 -25.50 -4.19 50.59
C GLY A 142 -26.91 -4.15 51.18
N THR A 143 -27.24 -3.06 51.87
CA THR A 143 -28.63 -2.55 51.92
C THR A 143 -28.62 -1.03 52.10
N ALA A 144 -29.06 -0.36 51.03
CA ALA A 144 -29.50 1.03 50.81
C ALA A 144 -29.54 2.01 51.99
N ASP A 145 -28.94 3.20 51.83
CA ASP A 145 -29.66 4.41 51.39
C ASP A 145 -28.68 5.60 51.16
N GLY A 146 -28.98 6.44 50.16
CA GLY A 146 -28.63 7.86 50.14
C GLY A 146 -27.39 8.32 49.37
N ASP A 147 -27.62 8.85 48.16
CA ASP A 147 -26.82 9.85 47.42
C ASP A 147 -25.30 9.68 47.30
N ASP A 148 -24.86 9.04 46.21
CA ASP A 148 -23.50 9.21 45.70
C ASP A 148 -23.52 9.72 44.25
N LEU A 149 -22.92 10.90 44.07
CA LEU A 149 -22.94 11.73 42.87
C LEU A 149 -21.81 11.36 41.89
N GLU A 150 -21.30 10.13 41.95
CA GLU A 150 -20.21 9.63 41.09
C GLU A 150 -20.66 8.71 39.95
N SER A 151 -21.94 8.38 39.83
CA SER A 151 -22.43 7.52 38.73
C SER A 151 -22.71 8.25 37.40
N ALA A 152 -22.32 9.52 37.26
CA ALA A 152 -22.73 10.39 36.15
C ALA A 152 -21.62 10.79 35.15
N ILE A 153 -20.42 10.21 35.22
CA ILE A 153 -19.37 10.45 34.20
C ILE A 153 -18.93 9.11 33.63
N GLY A 154 -19.45 8.82 32.44
CA GLY A 154 -19.45 7.49 31.85
C GLY A 154 -18.12 7.01 31.27
N ALA A 155 -18.01 5.68 31.20
CA ALA A 155 -17.35 4.93 30.13
C ALA A 155 -17.80 3.46 30.26
N ASN A 156 -18.93 3.15 29.62
CA ASN A 156 -19.39 1.78 29.48
C ASN A 156 -18.92 1.28 28.10
N GLU A 157 -17.68 0.79 28.01
CA GLU A 157 -17.25 -0.05 26.89
C GLU A 157 -16.73 -1.38 27.42
N LYS A 158 -17.52 -2.41 27.13
CA LYS A 158 -17.18 -3.82 27.30
C LYS A 158 -15.85 -4.12 26.63
N ARG A 159 -14.85 -4.55 27.40
CA ARG A 159 -13.72 -5.34 26.91
C ARG A 159 -14.01 -6.81 27.19
N GLU A 160 -14.05 -7.58 26.12
CA GLU A 160 -14.02 -9.04 26.13
C GLU A 160 -12.80 -9.55 26.90
N ASP A 161 -13.07 -10.52 27.77
CA ASP A 161 -12.08 -11.36 28.41
C ASP A 161 -11.29 -12.13 27.33
N LEU A 162 -10.03 -11.73 27.11
CA LEU A 162 -9.04 -12.53 26.39
C LEU A 162 -8.02 -13.08 27.39
N ALA A 163 -8.06 -14.40 27.49
CA ALA A 163 -7.13 -15.35 28.10
C ALA A 163 -5.79 -14.78 28.58
N THR A 164 -5.58 -14.84 29.89
CA THR A 164 -4.30 -14.68 30.56
C THR A 164 -3.52 -15.99 30.45
N GLU A 165 -2.91 -16.24 29.30
CA GLU A 165 -1.86 -17.27 29.14
C GLU A 165 -0.67 -16.62 28.42
N GLY A 166 0.42 -16.39 29.17
CA GLY A 166 1.68 -15.88 28.64
C GLY A 166 2.16 -14.57 29.26
N LEU A 167 2.39 -14.54 30.58
CA LEU A 167 3.21 -13.52 31.23
C LEU A 167 4.44 -14.17 31.84
N GLU A 168 5.35 -14.63 30.98
CA GLU A 168 6.75 -14.82 31.33
C GLU A 168 7.58 -13.80 30.54
N GLY A 169 8.16 -12.84 31.25
CA GLY A 169 9.33 -12.09 30.76
C GLY A 169 9.09 -10.77 30.03
N VAL A 170 8.03 -10.00 30.30
CA VAL A 170 8.04 -8.58 29.91
C VAL A 170 8.91 -7.83 30.91
N VAL A 171 10.18 -7.61 30.55
CA VAL A 171 11.00 -6.58 31.18
C VAL A 171 10.23 -5.27 31.00
N GLU A 172 9.65 -4.74 32.07
CA GLU A 172 9.05 -3.41 32.08
C GLU A 172 10.18 -2.39 31.86
N GLU A 173 10.42 -2.03 30.59
CA GLU A 173 11.35 -0.95 30.25
C GLU A 173 10.83 0.37 30.86
N GLU A 174 11.72 1.10 31.52
CA GLU A 174 11.38 2.30 32.29
C GLU A 174 10.64 3.35 31.43
N PRO A 175 9.56 3.96 31.95
CA PRO A 175 8.80 4.96 31.21
C PRO A 175 9.64 6.22 30.96
N ILE A 176 9.67 6.68 29.71
CA ILE A 176 10.39 7.89 29.32
C ILE A 176 9.54 9.09 29.71
N THR A 177 9.98 9.86 30.71
CA THR A 177 9.29 11.07 31.15
C THR A 177 9.72 12.27 30.31
N MET A 178 8.74 13.03 29.81
CA MET A 178 8.97 14.28 29.07
C MET A 178 7.98 15.36 29.47
N ASN A 179 8.37 16.63 29.33
CA ASN A 179 7.46 17.75 29.47
C ASN A 179 6.24 17.57 28.53
N ALA A 180 5.04 17.91 28.99
CA ALA A 180 3.79 17.79 28.22
C ALA A 180 3.86 18.46 26.83
N LYS A 181 4.58 19.59 26.70
CA LYS A 181 4.78 20.26 25.41
C LYS A 181 5.61 19.42 24.44
N ASP A 182 6.65 18.76 24.94
CA ASP A 182 7.53 17.89 24.15
C ASP A 182 6.82 16.59 23.76
N LEU A 183 6.00 16.02 24.65
CA LEU A 183 5.14 14.87 24.36
C LEU A 183 4.16 15.16 23.21
N VAL A 184 3.48 16.30 23.25
CA VAL A 184 2.56 16.71 22.17
C VAL A 184 3.32 16.89 20.86
N LEU A 185 4.53 17.45 20.90
CA LEU A 185 5.36 17.61 19.71
C LEU A 185 5.82 16.26 19.15
N ALA A 186 6.28 15.33 20.01
CA ALA A 186 6.70 13.99 19.62
C ALA A 186 5.57 13.22 18.94
N ASN A 187 4.36 13.21 19.54
CA ASN A 187 3.17 12.60 18.94
C ASN A 187 2.80 13.22 17.59
N ARG A 188 2.91 14.55 17.45
CA ARG A 188 2.65 15.23 16.17
C ARG A 188 3.68 14.86 15.11
N LEU A 189 4.96 14.81 15.46
CA LEU A 189 6.04 14.44 14.55
C LEU A 189 5.93 12.97 14.12
N ASP A 190 5.59 12.07 15.03
CA ASP A 190 5.39 10.64 14.71
C ASP A 190 4.20 10.44 13.77
N LEU A 191 3.06 11.08 14.06
CA LEU A 191 1.89 11.04 13.18
C LEU A 191 2.21 11.65 11.80
N PHE A 192 2.96 12.75 11.77
CA PHE A 192 3.40 13.36 10.52
C PHE A 192 4.31 12.42 9.73
N ASN A 193 5.26 11.77 10.38
CA ASN A 193 6.17 10.80 9.77
C ASN A 193 5.40 9.66 9.10
N ILE A 194 4.47 9.02 9.82
CA ILE A 194 3.65 7.92 9.28
C ILE A 194 2.79 8.40 8.10
N ARG A 195 2.12 9.55 8.23
CA ARG A 195 1.28 10.11 7.15
C ARG A 195 2.11 10.47 5.92
N ALA A 196 3.30 11.04 6.10
CA ALA A 196 4.21 11.37 5.01
C ALA A 196 4.64 10.10 4.26
N ILE A 197 5.03 9.04 4.98
CA ILE A 197 5.38 7.75 4.39
C ILE A 197 4.20 7.16 3.60
N GLN A 198 2.99 7.18 4.16
CA GLN A 198 1.79 6.68 3.48
C GLN A 198 1.50 7.45 2.18
N ALA A 199 1.56 8.78 2.22
CA ALA A 199 1.37 9.61 1.04
C ALA A 199 2.45 9.32 -0.03
N LEU A 200 3.71 9.19 0.38
CA LEU A 200 4.81 8.83 -0.52
C LEU A 200 4.66 7.41 -1.09
N LEU A 201 4.16 6.45 -0.33
CA LEU A 201 3.86 5.12 -0.86
C LEU A 201 2.79 5.16 -1.94
N LEU A 202 1.70 5.90 -1.73
CA LEU A 202 0.65 6.09 -2.75
C LEU A 202 1.21 6.74 -4.03
N ILE A 203 2.02 7.80 -3.87
CA ILE A 203 2.70 8.45 -4.99
C ILE A 203 3.66 7.48 -5.69
N GLY A 204 4.43 6.70 -4.93
CA GLY A 204 5.36 5.70 -5.44
C GLY A 204 4.66 4.62 -6.26
N ILE A 205 3.52 4.12 -5.79
CA ILE A 205 2.67 3.18 -6.53
C ILE A 205 2.21 3.82 -7.84
N ALA A 206 1.70 5.05 -7.80
CA ALA A 206 1.25 5.77 -8.99
C ALA A 206 2.40 5.98 -10.01
N ILE A 207 3.60 6.31 -9.54
CA ILE A 207 4.80 6.45 -10.39
C ILE A 207 5.17 5.11 -11.04
N VAL A 208 5.15 4.01 -10.27
CA VAL A 208 5.43 2.67 -10.81
C VAL A 208 4.39 2.27 -11.85
N ILE A 209 3.10 2.51 -11.60
CA ILE A 209 2.03 2.25 -12.56
C ILE A 209 2.23 3.10 -13.82
N ALA A 210 2.51 4.39 -13.68
CA ALA A 210 2.72 5.30 -14.81
C ALA A 210 3.96 4.91 -15.63
N ASP A 211 5.06 4.54 -14.98
CA ASP A 211 6.27 4.04 -15.63
C ASP A 211 6.02 2.72 -16.35
N TYR A 212 5.23 1.84 -15.75
CA TYR A 212 4.85 0.56 -16.35
C TYR A 212 3.95 0.74 -17.58
N LEU A 213 2.91 1.58 -17.48
CA LEU A 213 2.05 1.95 -18.60
C LEU A 213 2.85 2.61 -19.72
N ARG A 214 3.81 3.48 -19.37
CA ARG A 214 4.68 4.12 -20.36
C ARG A 214 5.51 3.14 -21.20
N ARG A 215 5.80 1.97 -20.64
CA ARG A 215 6.62 0.93 -21.28
C ARG A 215 5.80 -0.13 -21.99
N ALA A 216 4.49 -0.19 -21.75
CA ALA A 216 3.65 -1.29 -22.21
C ALA A 216 3.62 -1.45 -23.74
N ASN A 217 3.80 -0.35 -24.49
CA ASN A 217 3.88 -0.35 -25.96
C ASN A 217 5.31 -0.29 -26.51
N SER A 218 6.34 -0.24 -25.65
CA SER A 218 7.73 -0.34 -26.07
C SER A 218 8.18 -1.80 -26.09
N TYR A 219 8.40 -2.37 -27.27
CA TYR A 219 8.76 -3.78 -27.43
C TYR A 219 9.98 -4.19 -26.56
N ARG A 220 10.99 -3.33 -26.48
CA ARG A 220 12.23 -3.59 -25.72
C ARG A 220 12.04 -3.54 -24.20
N GLU A 221 10.95 -2.92 -23.72
CA GLU A 221 10.77 -2.58 -22.31
C GLU A 221 9.54 -3.20 -21.66
N ALA A 222 8.58 -3.70 -22.44
CA ALA A 222 7.36 -4.31 -21.91
C ALA A 222 7.66 -5.62 -21.16
N TYR A 223 7.25 -5.74 -19.89
CA TYR A 223 7.57 -6.89 -19.04
C TYR A 223 6.45 -7.89 -18.84
N LEU A 224 5.18 -7.47 -18.82
CA LEU A 224 4.00 -8.31 -18.64
C LEU A 224 2.92 -7.90 -19.66
N PRO A 225 2.16 -8.83 -20.28
CA PRO A 225 1.13 -8.45 -21.22
C PRO A 225 -0.05 -7.97 -20.40
N LEU A 226 -0.39 -6.69 -20.53
CA LEU A 226 -1.57 -6.13 -19.90
C LEU A 226 -2.77 -6.37 -20.81
N PRO A 227 -3.83 -7.06 -20.34
CA PRO A 227 -5.05 -7.23 -21.11
C PRO A 227 -5.92 -5.96 -21.02
N LEU A 228 -5.35 -4.83 -21.43
CA LEU A 228 -6.03 -3.54 -21.45
C LEU A 228 -6.47 -3.23 -22.88
N PRO A 229 -7.60 -2.53 -23.09
CA PRO A 229 -7.96 -2.01 -24.40
C PRO A 229 -6.81 -1.21 -25.01
N SER A 230 -6.29 -1.67 -26.14
CA SER A 230 -5.13 -1.04 -26.78
C SER A 230 -5.41 0.41 -27.15
N GLY A 231 -6.66 0.77 -27.48
CA GLY A 231 -7.07 2.15 -27.71
C GLY A 231 -6.77 3.09 -26.52
N TRP A 232 -6.99 2.62 -25.29
CA TRP A 232 -6.64 3.39 -24.09
C TRP A 232 -5.12 3.49 -23.92
N LEU A 233 -4.41 2.38 -24.06
CA LEU A 233 -2.96 2.33 -23.89
C LEU A 233 -2.22 3.15 -24.95
N ASN A 234 -2.69 3.10 -26.19
CA ASN A 234 -2.16 3.84 -27.33
C ASN A 234 -2.40 5.34 -27.21
N SER A 235 -3.43 5.77 -26.46
CA SER A 235 -3.65 7.20 -26.17
C SER A 235 -2.58 7.77 -25.23
N LEU A 236 -2.11 6.98 -24.26
CA LEU A 236 -1.07 7.36 -23.31
C LEU A 236 0.33 7.17 -23.90
N THR A 237 0.54 6.04 -24.58
CA THR A 237 1.80 5.67 -25.21
C THR A 237 1.56 5.10 -26.59
N PRO A 238 1.68 5.92 -27.64
CA PRO A 238 1.45 5.47 -29.00
C PRO A 238 2.38 4.31 -29.37
N GLN A 239 1.80 3.22 -29.88
CA GLN A 239 2.58 2.14 -30.48
C GLN A 239 3.12 2.58 -31.85
N GLU A 240 4.33 2.16 -32.18
CA GLU A 240 4.90 2.36 -33.51
C GLU A 240 4.15 1.52 -34.55
N ALA A 241 3.82 2.13 -35.69
CA ALA A 241 3.11 1.44 -36.77
C ALA A 241 4.00 0.44 -37.51
N VAL A 242 5.32 0.60 -37.46
CA VAL A 242 6.29 -0.34 -38.01
C VAL A 242 7.42 -0.48 -37.01
N PHE A 243 7.67 -1.70 -36.55
CA PHE A 243 8.75 -1.96 -35.61
C PHE A 243 9.44 -3.29 -35.93
N THR A 244 10.75 -3.34 -35.67
CA THR A 244 11.59 -4.50 -35.93
C THR A 244 11.88 -5.26 -34.65
N ARG A 245 11.98 -6.58 -34.78
CA ARG A 245 12.46 -7.44 -33.70
C ARG A 245 13.94 -7.10 -33.43
N PRO A 246 14.31 -6.79 -32.18
CA PRO A 246 15.69 -6.52 -31.82
C PRO A 246 16.52 -7.80 -31.84
N GLU A 247 17.80 -7.65 -32.15
CA GLU A 247 18.82 -8.69 -31.98
C GLU A 247 19.68 -8.38 -30.74
N PRO A 248 19.88 -9.33 -29.80
CA PRO A 248 19.31 -10.68 -29.77
C PRO A 248 17.80 -10.67 -29.46
N ALA A 249 17.07 -11.62 -30.05
CA ALA A 249 15.64 -11.75 -29.81
C ALA A 249 15.35 -12.17 -28.37
N ARG A 250 14.37 -11.50 -27.73
CA ARG A 250 13.99 -11.78 -26.32
C ARG A 250 13.16 -13.05 -26.15
N ARG A 251 12.30 -13.37 -27.14
CA ARG A 251 11.36 -14.51 -27.11
C ARG A 251 11.33 -15.18 -28.48
N SER A 252 10.85 -16.43 -28.56
CA SER A 252 10.55 -17.06 -29.85
C SER A 252 9.34 -16.41 -30.52
N ILE A 253 9.14 -16.63 -31.83
CA ILE A 253 8.02 -16.03 -32.56
C ILE A 253 6.66 -16.46 -31.98
N ILE A 254 6.52 -17.74 -31.64
CA ILE A 254 5.30 -18.30 -31.01
C ILE A 254 5.03 -17.63 -29.66
N GLN A 255 6.08 -17.37 -28.87
CA GLN A 255 5.95 -16.65 -27.60
C GLN A 255 5.56 -15.18 -27.80
N GLU A 256 6.03 -14.53 -28.88
CA GLU A 256 5.58 -13.17 -29.22
C GLU A 256 4.11 -13.14 -29.65
N LEU A 257 3.67 -14.11 -30.46
CA LEU A 257 2.26 -14.23 -30.83
C LEU A 257 1.37 -14.51 -29.61
N SER A 258 1.82 -15.37 -28.70
CA SER A 258 1.16 -15.59 -27.41
C SER A 258 1.10 -14.30 -26.59
N TRP A 259 2.15 -13.48 -26.62
CA TRP A 259 2.20 -12.20 -25.91
C TRP A 259 1.16 -11.21 -26.43
N MET A 260 1.06 -11.08 -27.76
CA MET A 260 0.06 -10.25 -28.44
C MET A 260 -1.35 -10.74 -28.09
N ALA A 261 -1.59 -12.04 -28.21
CA ALA A 261 -2.88 -12.63 -27.86
C ALA A 261 -3.26 -12.41 -26.39
N LYS A 262 -2.31 -12.51 -25.44
CA LYS A 262 -2.55 -12.25 -24.01
C LYS A 262 -2.95 -10.80 -23.72
N ARG A 263 -2.51 -9.84 -24.55
CA ARG A 263 -2.97 -8.45 -24.48
C ARG A 263 -4.40 -8.27 -25.02
N GLY A 264 -4.92 -9.26 -25.74
CA GLY A 264 -6.17 -9.17 -26.49
C GLY A 264 -5.98 -8.61 -27.90
N ASP A 265 -4.74 -8.45 -28.36
CA ASP A 265 -4.42 -7.99 -29.70
C ASP A 265 -4.54 -9.17 -30.70
N ALA A 266 -5.21 -8.94 -31.82
CA ALA A 266 -5.27 -9.92 -32.90
C ALA A 266 -4.01 -9.84 -33.77
N PHE A 267 -3.65 -10.94 -34.42
CA PHE A 267 -2.48 -10.95 -35.30
C PHE A 267 -2.72 -11.70 -36.61
N LEU A 268 -1.96 -11.27 -37.62
CA LEU A 268 -1.79 -11.96 -38.89
C LEU A 268 -0.33 -12.42 -38.99
N TYR A 269 -0.09 -13.72 -38.86
CA TYR A 269 1.24 -14.32 -38.99
C TYR A 269 1.52 -14.70 -40.45
N LEU A 270 2.53 -14.08 -41.04
CA LEU A 270 2.93 -14.29 -42.43
C LEU A 270 4.26 -15.04 -42.46
N THR A 271 4.25 -16.25 -43.02
CA THR A 271 5.45 -17.07 -43.17
C THR A 271 5.46 -17.77 -44.53
N GLU A 272 6.65 -18.12 -45.00
CA GLU A 272 6.86 -18.93 -46.21
C GLU A 272 6.95 -20.42 -45.88
N ASP A 273 7.12 -20.76 -44.60
CA ASP A 273 7.24 -22.12 -44.13
C ASP A 273 5.90 -22.61 -43.56
N PRO A 274 5.17 -23.49 -44.28
CA PRO A 274 3.90 -24.02 -43.79
C PRO A 274 4.06 -24.83 -42.50
N ALA A 275 5.24 -25.41 -42.24
CA ALA A 275 5.50 -26.13 -41.00
C ALA A 275 5.54 -25.19 -39.79
N LYS A 276 6.08 -23.97 -39.93
CA LYS A 276 6.02 -22.94 -38.87
C LYS A 276 4.58 -22.52 -38.57
N ALA A 277 3.77 -22.34 -39.62
CA ALA A 277 2.34 -22.04 -39.45
C ALA A 277 1.58 -23.20 -38.77
N ALA A 278 1.95 -24.45 -39.07
CA ALA A 278 1.36 -25.64 -38.45
C ALA A 278 1.72 -25.80 -36.96
N GLN A 279 2.89 -25.30 -36.52
CA GLN A 279 3.32 -25.34 -35.12
C GLN A 279 2.53 -24.38 -34.21
N LEU A 280 1.79 -23.42 -34.76
CA LEU A 280 0.95 -22.55 -33.95
C LEU A 280 -0.16 -23.36 -33.28
N PRO A 281 -0.53 -23.07 -32.02
CA PRO A 281 -1.70 -23.67 -31.41
C PRO A 281 -2.98 -23.17 -32.10
N ASP A 282 -4.04 -23.98 -32.08
CA ASP A 282 -5.34 -23.59 -32.65
C ASP A 282 -5.98 -22.41 -31.91
N SER A 283 -5.52 -22.13 -30.70
CA SER A 283 -5.94 -20.95 -29.95
C SER A 283 -4.91 -20.51 -28.91
N PHE A 284 -4.97 -19.24 -28.56
CA PHE A 284 -4.24 -18.65 -27.45
C PHE A 284 -5.20 -18.22 -26.35
N GLN A 285 -4.75 -18.32 -25.09
CA GLN A 285 -5.48 -17.74 -23.96
C GLN A 285 -5.19 -16.25 -23.82
N SER A 286 -6.26 -15.46 -23.75
CA SER A 286 -6.31 -14.03 -23.43
C SER A 286 -7.26 -13.81 -22.23
N LEU A 287 -7.96 -12.66 -22.14
CA LEU A 287 -9.17 -12.54 -21.32
C LEU A 287 -10.29 -13.51 -21.77
N GLY A 288 -10.17 -14.07 -22.97
CA GLY A 288 -10.98 -15.16 -23.50
C GLY A 288 -10.14 -16.11 -24.35
N LYS A 289 -10.79 -16.84 -25.26
CA LYS A 289 -10.11 -17.69 -26.25
C LYS A 289 -9.94 -16.92 -27.55
N MET A 290 -8.71 -16.79 -28.04
CA MET A 290 -8.41 -16.24 -29.37
C MET A 290 -8.08 -17.40 -30.31
N ASP A 291 -8.99 -17.72 -31.23
CA ASP A 291 -8.78 -18.78 -32.21
C ASP A 291 -7.79 -18.34 -33.30
N VAL A 292 -6.98 -19.29 -33.78
CA VAL A 292 -5.99 -19.09 -34.84
C VAL A 292 -6.39 -19.91 -36.05
N ILE A 293 -6.74 -19.23 -37.14
CA ILE A 293 -7.18 -19.85 -38.39
C ILE A 293 -6.01 -19.90 -39.37
N ARG A 294 -5.69 -21.10 -39.85
CA ARG A 294 -4.62 -21.30 -40.84
C ARG A 294 -5.21 -21.19 -42.25
N LEU A 295 -4.65 -20.30 -43.05
CA LEU A 295 -5.08 -20.05 -44.42
C LEU A 295 -4.20 -20.88 -45.36
N GLY A 296 -4.71 -22.03 -45.82
CA GLY A 296 -4.04 -22.91 -46.77
C GLY A 296 -4.98 -23.96 -47.40
N GLY A 297 -4.52 -24.59 -48.50
CA GLY A 297 -5.17 -25.74 -49.15
C GLY A 297 -6.44 -25.38 -49.93
N ASP A 298 -7.61 -25.49 -49.27
CA ASP A 298 -8.94 -25.48 -49.91
C ASP A 298 -9.89 -24.39 -49.36
N MET A 299 -9.46 -23.66 -48.32
CA MET A 299 -10.33 -22.67 -47.66
C MET A 299 -10.06 -21.27 -48.22
N GLU A 300 -10.80 -20.89 -49.26
CA GLU A 300 -10.75 -19.54 -49.84
C GLU A 300 -11.54 -18.53 -48.99
N LEU A 301 -11.00 -18.19 -47.82
CA LEU A 301 -11.46 -16.99 -47.12
C LEU A 301 -10.98 -15.74 -47.88
N GLY A 302 -11.92 -14.87 -48.23
CA GLY A 302 -11.62 -13.61 -48.90
C GLY A 302 -10.80 -12.67 -48.00
N ASP A 303 -9.89 -11.91 -48.60
CA ASP A 303 -9.01 -10.97 -47.87
C ASP A 303 -9.82 -9.95 -47.05
N SER A 304 -10.95 -9.50 -47.57
CA SER A 304 -11.86 -8.58 -46.86
C SER A 304 -12.45 -9.21 -45.61
N PHE A 305 -12.83 -10.50 -45.65
CA PHE A 305 -13.33 -11.20 -44.47
C PHE A 305 -12.23 -11.34 -43.41
N VAL A 306 -11.01 -11.72 -43.81
CA VAL A 306 -9.86 -11.84 -42.90
C VAL A 306 -9.57 -10.49 -42.25
N PHE A 307 -9.59 -9.41 -43.04
CA PHE A 307 -9.40 -8.04 -42.53
C PHE A 307 -10.46 -7.67 -41.48
N GLU A 308 -11.74 -7.87 -41.75
CA GLU A 308 -12.82 -7.55 -40.81
C GLU A 308 -12.75 -8.41 -39.54
N ALA A 309 -12.44 -9.70 -39.68
CA ALA A 309 -12.28 -10.60 -38.54
C ALA A 309 -11.13 -10.14 -37.61
N LEU A 310 -10.00 -9.71 -38.21
CA LEU A 310 -8.89 -9.09 -37.47
C LEU A 310 -9.29 -7.74 -36.85
N TRP A 311 -9.99 -6.89 -37.61
CA TRP A 311 -10.41 -5.55 -37.20
C TRP A 311 -11.27 -5.57 -35.93
N PHE A 312 -12.17 -6.55 -35.83
CA PHE A 312 -13.01 -6.76 -34.64
C PHE A 312 -12.37 -7.65 -33.58
N GLY A 313 -11.13 -8.10 -33.78
CA GLY A 313 -10.39 -8.95 -32.82
C GLY A 313 -11.04 -10.31 -32.59
N ARG A 314 -11.75 -10.87 -33.58
CA ARG A 314 -12.50 -12.14 -33.43
C ARG A 314 -11.62 -13.37 -33.57
N SER A 315 -10.62 -13.30 -34.43
CA SER A 315 -9.71 -14.41 -34.71
C SER A 315 -8.38 -13.86 -35.18
N SER A 316 -7.33 -14.65 -34.97
CA SER A 316 -6.00 -14.42 -35.56
C SER A 316 -5.79 -15.39 -36.72
N PHE A 317 -4.89 -15.04 -37.64
CA PHE A 317 -4.72 -15.82 -38.86
C PHE A 317 -3.24 -16.13 -39.11
N ALA A 318 -2.98 -17.26 -39.75
CA ALA A 318 -1.64 -17.65 -40.21
C ALA A 318 -1.67 -17.95 -41.70
N VAL A 319 -0.76 -17.35 -42.46
CA VAL A 319 -0.61 -17.52 -43.91
C VAL A 319 0.75 -18.16 -44.17
N GLY A 320 0.75 -19.36 -44.76
CA GLY A 320 1.96 -20.12 -45.12
C GLY A 320 2.44 -19.91 -46.56
N SER A 321 2.09 -18.79 -47.21
CA SER A 321 2.44 -18.50 -48.61
C SER A 321 2.86 -17.05 -48.77
N ALA A 322 4.11 -16.84 -49.21
CA ALA A 322 4.68 -15.52 -49.46
C ALA A 322 3.88 -14.72 -50.50
N THR A 323 3.43 -15.37 -51.57
CA THR A 323 2.63 -14.73 -52.64
C THR A 323 1.28 -14.28 -52.10
N ARG A 324 0.58 -15.15 -51.36
CA ARG A 324 -0.71 -14.79 -50.75
C ARG A 324 -0.55 -13.66 -49.73
N ALA A 325 0.48 -13.71 -48.91
CA ALA A 325 0.80 -12.68 -47.91
C ALA A 325 0.93 -11.30 -48.56
N LYS A 326 1.75 -11.16 -49.63
CA LYS A 326 1.95 -9.88 -50.32
C LYS A 326 0.66 -9.35 -50.95
N THR A 327 -0.10 -10.20 -51.65
CA THR A 327 -1.38 -9.81 -52.26
C THR A 327 -2.38 -9.35 -51.20
N MET A 328 -2.50 -10.10 -50.10
CA MET A 328 -3.40 -9.78 -48.99
C MET A 328 -3.05 -8.44 -48.34
N LEU A 329 -1.76 -8.16 -48.10
CA LEU A 329 -1.35 -6.86 -47.56
C LEU A 329 -1.62 -5.69 -48.52
N GLY A 330 -1.51 -5.91 -49.82
CA GLY A 330 -1.94 -4.93 -50.82
C GLY A 330 -3.43 -4.61 -50.70
N THR A 331 -4.28 -5.63 -50.52
CA THR A 331 -5.71 -5.44 -50.26
C THR A 331 -5.97 -4.74 -48.92
N PHE A 332 -5.26 -5.11 -47.85
CA PHE A 332 -5.42 -4.49 -46.54
C PHE A 332 -5.09 -3.00 -46.57
N LEU A 333 -4.03 -2.59 -47.27
CA LEU A 333 -3.67 -1.18 -47.40
C LEU A 333 -4.73 -0.37 -48.16
N LYS A 334 -5.41 -0.96 -49.15
CA LYS A 334 -6.55 -0.33 -49.83
C LYS A 334 -7.71 -0.11 -48.86
N ILE A 335 -8.09 -1.15 -48.11
CA ILE A 335 -9.17 -1.05 -47.11
C ILE A 335 -8.80 -0.03 -46.02
N LEU A 336 -7.55 0.01 -45.57
CA LEU A 336 -7.09 0.99 -44.59
C LEU A 336 -7.17 2.43 -45.12
N ALA A 337 -6.88 2.65 -46.40
CA ALA A 337 -7.02 3.96 -47.02
C ALA A 337 -8.48 4.43 -47.00
N GLU A 338 -9.43 3.54 -47.31
CA GLU A 338 -10.88 3.82 -47.21
C GLU A 338 -11.32 4.09 -45.75
N ARG A 339 -10.84 3.28 -44.80
CA ARG A 339 -11.15 3.46 -43.37
C ARG A 339 -10.58 4.75 -42.78
N ARG A 340 -9.48 5.26 -43.32
CA ARG A 340 -8.90 6.55 -42.92
C ARG A 340 -9.86 7.71 -43.17
N GLU A 341 -10.61 7.68 -44.27
CA GLU A 341 -11.60 8.73 -44.60
C GLU A 341 -12.71 8.80 -43.54
N THR A 342 -13.13 7.63 -43.03
CA THR A 342 -14.12 7.52 -41.96
C THR A 342 -13.55 7.69 -40.56
N ARG A 343 -12.23 7.87 -40.42
CA ARG A 343 -11.48 7.93 -39.14
C ARG A 343 -11.77 6.73 -38.23
N SER A 344 -12.08 5.58 -38.80
CA SER A 344 -12.37 4.36 -38.05
C SER A 344 -11.08 3.79 -37.44
N ARG A 345 -11.19 3.21 -36.25
CA ARG A 345 -10.07 2.60 -35.51
C ARG A 345 -10.45 1.24 -34.98
N VAL A 346 -9.48 0.32 -34.92
CA VAL A 346 -9.64 -0.94 -34.21
C VAL A 346 -9.71 -0.70 -32.70
N ALA A 347 -10.52 -1.50 -32.00
CA ALA A 347 -10.62 -1.43 -30.54
C ALA A 347 -9.38 -2.01 -29.84
N GLN A 348 -8.83 -3.09 -30.42
CA GLN A 348 -7.60 -3.76 -30.03
C GLN A 348 -6.61 -3.73 -31.18
N THR A 349 -5.31 -3.63 -30.91
CA THR A 349 -4.33 -3.42 -31.97
C THR A 349 -4.21 -4.69 -32.77
N VAL A 350 -4.11 -4.55 -34.10
CA VAL A 350 -3.86 -5.70 -34.97
C VAL A 350 -2.40 -5.67 -35.39
N HIS A 351 -1.68 -6.77 -35.13
CA HIS A 351 -0.27 -6.93 -35.47
C HIS A 351 -0.13 -7.79 -36.72
N ILE A 352 0.47 -7.24 -37.76
CA ILE A 352 0.89 -7.99 -38.94
C ILE A 352 2.33 -8.41 -38.73
N VAL A 353 2.55 -9.71 -38.59
CA VAL A 353 3.86 -10.29 -38.30
C VAL A 353 4.47 -10.80 -39.59
N TRP A 354 5.52 -10.12 -40.05
CA TRP A 354 6.30 -10.50 -41.22
C TRP A 354 7.46 -11.42 -40.81
N ASP A 355 7.31 -12.71 -41.06
CA ASP A 355 8.32 -13.78 -40.86
C ASP A 355 8.59 -14.52 -42.19
N LEU A 356 8.80 -13.71 -43.23
CA LEU A 356 9.31 -14.13 -44.53
C LEU A 356 10.82 -13.87 -44.58
N ASN A 357 11.54 -14.65 -45.39
CA ASN A 357 12.98 -14.45 -45.57
C ASN A 357 13.28 -13.23 -46.44
N GLU A 358 12.32 -12.79 -47.25
CA GLU A 358 12.43 -11.58 -48.05
C GLU A 358 12.17 -10.31 -47.23
N PRO A 359 12.85 -9.20 -47.53
CA PRO A 359 12.56 -7.92 -46.89
C PRO A 359 11.15 -7.45 -47.21
N VAL A 360 10.54 -6.71 -46.28
CA VAL A 360 9.24 -6.07 -46.51
C VAL A 360 9.35 -5.11 -47.70
N PRO A 361 8.50 -5.23 -48.72
CA PRO A 361 8.42 -4.25 -49.81
C PRO A 361 8.21 -2.82 -49.29
N GLU A 362 8.97 -1.85 -49.81
CA GLU A 362 8.94 -0.46 -49.31
C GLU A 362 7.55 0.18 -49.39
N ASN A 363 6.78 -0.13 -50.43
CA ASN A 363 5.40 0.33 -50.56
C ASN A 363 4.51 -0.16 -49.42
N ILE A 364 4.67 -1.41 -48.98
CA ILE A 364 3.93 -1.97 -47.84
C ILE A 364 4.40 -1.28 -46.55
N ARG A 365 5.72 -1.19 -46.35
CA ARG A 365 6.31 -0.55 -45.16
C ARG A 365 5.84 0.89 -45.00
N ASN A 366 5.90 1.69 -46.07
CA ASN A 366 5.48 3.09 -46.06
C ASN A 366 3.96 3.23 -45.91
N GLY A 367 3.19 2.31 -46.50
CA GLY A 367 1.75 2.22 -46.31
C GLY A 367 1.37 2.04 -44.84
N PHE A 368 1.99 1.08 -44.14
CA PHE A 368 1.75 0.88 -42.71
C PHE A 368 2.26 2.04 -41.85
N ALA A 369 3.43 2.60 -42.17
CA ALA A 369 3.95 3.77 -41.46
C ALA A 369 2.97 4.97 -41.51
N THR A 370 2.29 5.14 -42.64
CA THR A 370 1.37 6.26 -42.87
C THR A 370 -0.05 5.98 -42.36
N LEU A 371 -0.59 4.77 -42.61
CA LEU A 371 -1.99 4.42 -42.34
C LEU A 371 -2.19 3.61 -41.06
N GLY A 372 -1.20 2.79 -40.69
CA GLY A 372 -1.32 1.81 -39.61
C GLY A 372 -1.55 2.48 -38.25
N ARG A 373 -0.78 3.53 -37.94
CA ARG A 373 -0.88 4.25 -36.65
C ARG A 373 -2.29 4.78 -36.42
N ASP A 374 -2.88 5.38 -37.44
CA ASP A 374 -4.19 6.04 -37.33
C ASP A 374 -5.32 5.03 -37.19
N ALA A 375 -5.19 3.87 -37.82
CA ALA A 375 -6.19 2.81 -37.78
C ALA A 375 -6.01 1.84 -36.60
N GLY A 376 -4.85 1.85 -35.92
CA GLY A 376 -4.48 0.93 -34.84
C GLY A 376 -3.90 -0.40 -35.32
N LEU A 377 -3.31 -0.42 -36.52
CA LEU A 377 -2.59 -1.55 -37.09
C LEU A 377 -1.08 -1.32 -36.98
N SER A 378 -0.33 -2.40 -36.79
CA SER A 378 1.12 -2.35 -36.76
C SER A 378 1.75 -3.48 -37.56
N LEU A 379 2.93 -3.21 -38.12
CA LEU A 379 3.75 -4.15 -38.87
C LEU A 379 4.98 -4.52 -38.03
N PHE A 380 5.03 -5.77 -37.58
CA PHE A 380 6.14 -6.35 -36.84
C PHE A 380 7.05 -7.14 -37.79
N ILE A 381 8.29 -6.69 -37.94
CA ILE A 381 9.29 -7.34 -38.81
C ILE A 381 10.15 -8.27 -37.96
N SER A 382 9.98 -9.58 -38.13
CA SER A 382 10.63 -10.58 -37.28
C SER A 382 12.06 -10.92 -37.69
N ASN A 383 12.36 -10.85 -39.00
CA ASN A 383 13.69 -11.02 -39.58
C ASN A 383 14.06 -9.74 -40.35
N PRO A 384 14.76 -8.78 -39.75
CA PRO A 384 15.26 -7.63 -40.50
C PRO A 384 16.29 -8.11 -41.55
N PRO A 385 16.36 -7.48 -42.74
CA PRO A 385 17.43 -7.76 -43.69
C PRO A 385 18.79 -7.50 -43.01
N ARG A 386 19.71 -8.47 -43.13
CA ARG A 386 21.09 -8.34 -42.66
C ARG A 386 21.87 -7.32 -43.47
#